data_AF-A0A9E2MJ62-F1
#
_entry.id   AF-A0A9E2MJ62-F1
#
_cell.length_a   1.000
_cell.length_b   1.000
_cell.length_c   1.000
_cell.angle_alpha   90.00
_cell.angle_beta   90.00
_cell.angle_gamma   90.00
#
_symmetry.space_group_name_H-M   'P 1'
#
loop_
_entity.id
_entity.type
_entity.pdbx_description
1 polymer ?
#
loop_
_entity_poly.entity_id
_entity_poly.type
_entity_poly.pdbx_seq_one_letter_code
_entity_poly.pdbx_strand_id
1 'polypeptide(L)'
;MSILTRIFGWLYIQSLNLYPKKFRANFSEEMQSVFAGAAHEAGDNPGKLLALFGREIRDWPGSILQEHWFTLTEKDLSMTIIYKKPNWFFYSGWMVFSVLAFPLAWFSYFGIISLVTRWVGSRMQVGNRSVITEDYLFEYIFIPMLCLLTGILQYILLRRYLPHMGWWILATGLGWLLAIATIILIGFGLAPNSDSNWGAVLIFPVVGGAIGLGQWFLLRRRLPHAAWWILASVLGWGLTGLGGLTAVRNTSLLVQLLIISLPPAIATSVAWWYLLKQPPKSDRESLGV
;
A
#
# COMPACT_ATOMS: atom_id res chain seq x y z
N MET A 1 -42.95 20.69 0.25
CA MET A 1 -41.56 20.18 0.24
C MET A 1 -41.33 19.46 1.56
N SER A 2 -41.22 18.14 1.52
CA SER A 2 -41.09 17.31 2.74
C SER A 2 -39.81 17.60 3.52
N ILE A 3 -39.83 17.32 4.84
CA ILE A 3 -38.64 17.41 5.71
C ILE A 3 -37.50 16.52 5.18
N LEU A 4 -37.83 15.35 4.61
CA LEU A 4 -36.85 14.43 4.03
C LEU A 4 -36.11 15.05 2.84
N THR A 5 -36.81 15.74 1.94
CA THR A 5 -36.18 16.42 0.79
C THR A 5 -35.17 17.46 1.26
N ARG A 6 -35.45 18.18 2.37
CA ARG A 6 -34.51 19.16 2.96
C ARG A 6 -33.27 18.49 3.56
N ILE A 7 -33.45 17.38 4.28
CA ILE A 7 -32.33 16.63 4.88
C ILE A 7 -31.40 16.07 3.79
N PHE A 8 -31.96 15.42 2.76
CA PHE A 8 -31.16 14.86 1.67
C PHE A 8 -30.44 15.95 0.85
N GLY A 9 -31.11 17.08 0.59
CA GLY A 9 -30.46 18.23 -0.06
C GLY A 9 -29.27 18.75 0.74
N TRP A 10 -29.41 18.89 2.07
CA TRP A 10 -28.31 19.31 2.93
C TRP A 10 -27.13 18.31 2.92
N LEU A 11 -27.41 17.01 3.05
CA LEU A 11 -26.38 15.96 2.99
C LEU A 11 -25.65 15.95 1.64
N TYR A 12 -26.39 16.13 0.54
CA TYR A 12 -25.81 16.20 -0.79
C TYR A 12 -24.85 17.40 -0.92
N ILE A 13 -25.25 18.58 -0.46
CA ILE A 13 -24.39 19.78 -0.46
C ILE A 13 -23.12 19.54 0.38
N GLN A 14 -23.23 18.89 1.54
CA GLN A 14 -22.05 18.55 2.34
C GLN A 14 -21.13 17.58 1.60
N SER A 15 -21.68 16.60 0.90
CA SER A 15 -20.91 15.64 0.10
C SER A 15 -20.14 16.31 -1.03
N LEU A 16 -20.69 17.38 -1.64
CA LEU A 16 -20.02 18.13 -2.69
C LEU A 16 -18.74 18.80 -2.20
N ASN A 17 -18.64 19.17 -0.91
CA ASN A 17 -17.45 19.80 -0.35
C ASN A 17 -16.19 18.92 -0.41
N LEU A 18 -16.35 17.61 -0.61
CA LEU A 18 -15.24 16.66 -0.75
C LEU A 18 -14.63 16.64 -2.16
N TYR A 19 -15.30 17.23 -3.15
CA TYR A 19 -14.74 17.40 -4.50
C TYR A 19 -13.66 18.49 -4.55
N PRO A 20 -12.69 18.38 -5.48
CA PRO A 20 -11.68 19.41 -5.72
C PRO A 20 -12.31 20.80 -5.96
N LYS A 21 -11.65 21.86 -5.48
CA LYS A 21 -12.15 23.25 -5.60
C LYS A 21 -12.45 23.65 -7.04
N LYS A 22 -11.58 23.27 -7.99
CA LYS A 22 -11.72 23.58 -9.42
C LYS A 22 -12.97 22.90 -10.02
N PHE A 23 -13.18 21.63 -9.71
CA PHE A 23 -14.36 20.89 -10.15
C PHE A 23 -15.65 21.51 -9.58
N ARG A 24 -15.66 21.83 -8.29
CA ARG A 24 -16.80 22.51 -7.65
C ARG A 24 -17.15 23.83 -8.32
N ALA A 25 -16.16 24.65 -8.65
CA ALA A 25 -16.40 25.95 -9.28
C ALA A 25 -17.12 25.83 -10.63
N ASN A 26 -16.90 24.73 -11.36
CA ASN A 26 -17.46 24.53 -12.69
C ASN A 26 -18.78 23.75 -12.68
N PHE A 27 -18.92 22.76 -11.79
CA PHE A 27 -19.99 21.75 -11.89
C PHE A 27 -20.93 21.72 -10.67
N SER A 28 -20.68 22.50 -9.61
CA SER A 28 -21.51 22.42 -8.40
C SER A 28 -22.96 22.86 -8.64
N GLU A 29 -23.18 23.92 -9.43
CA GLU A 29 -24.53 24.39 -9.77
C GLU A 29 -25.29 23.38 -10.63
N GLU A 30 -24.62 22.81 -11.64
CA GLU A 30 -25.21 21.79 -12.50
C GLU A 30 -25.61 20.55 -11.70
N MET A 31 -24.70 20.01 -10.88
CA MET A 31 -24.97 18.86 -10.03
C MET A 31 -26.12 19.11 -9.04
N GLN A 32 -26.17 20.30 -8.43
CA GLN A 32 -27.29 20.67 -7.54
C GLN A 32 -28.62 20.76 -8.29
N SER A 33 -28.62 21.32 -9.51
CA SER A 33 -29.85 21.44 -10.31
C SER A 33 -30.36 20.07 -10.79
N VAL A 34 -29.47 19.17 -11.23
CA VAL A 34 -29.81 17.79 -11.62
C VAL A 34 -30.37 17.02 -10.42
N PHE A 35 -29.74 17.13 -9.25
CA PHE A 35 -30.24 16.48 -8.04
C PHE A 35 -31.58 17.06 -7.61
N ALA A 36 -31.75 18.38 -7.66
CA ALA A 36 -33.02 19.04 -7.32
C ALA A 36 -34.15 18.64 -8.29
N GLY A 37 -33.87 18.52 -9.59
CA GLY A 37 -34.81 18.02 -10.60
C GLY A 37 -35.22 16.58 -10.32
N ALA A 38 -34.26 15.69 -10.09
CA ALA A 38 -34.53 14.28 -9.75
C ALA A 38 -35.30 14.13 -8.42
N ALA A 39 -34.99 14.96 -7.43
CA ALA A 39 -35.72 14.99 -6.15
C ALA A 39 -37.15 15.52 -6.32
N HIS A 40 -37.39 16.47 -7.24
CA HIS A 40 -38.72 16.96 -7.57
C HIS A 40 -39.57 15.89 -8.28
N GLU A 41 -38.98 15.18 -9.24
CA GLU A 41 -39.64 14.08 -9.96
C GLU A 41 -39.98 12.89 -9.05
N ALA A 42 -39.14 12.62 -8.03
CA ALA A 42 -39.44 11.65 -7.00
C ALA A 42 -40.67 12.04 -6.13
N GLY A 43 -41.01 13.33 -6.11
CA GLY A 43 -42.13 13.89 -5.35
C GLY A 43 -42.01 13.64 -3.86
N ASP A 44 -43.15 13.45 -3.18
CA ASP A 44 -43.20 13.10 -1.75
C ASP A 44 -43.13 11.57 -1.51
N ASN A 45 -42.76 10.77 -2.53
CA ASN A 45 -42.61 9.33 -2.36
C ASN A 45 -41.25 9.01 -1.68
N PRO A 46 -41.25 8.56 -0.41
CA PRO A 46 -40.01 8.35 0.33
C PRO A 46 -39.16 7.21 -0.25
N GLY A 47 -39.78 6.21 -0.88
CA GLY A 47 -39.06 5.10 -1.51
C GLY A 47 -38.25 5.52 -2.72
N LYS A 48 -38.81 6.40 -3.57
CA LYS A 48 -38.09 6.96 -4.72
C LYS A 48 -36.94 7.86 -4.30
N LEU A 49 -37.12 8.69 -3.27
CA LEU A 49 -36.06 9.54 -2.71
C LEU A 49 -34.91 8.71 -2.11
N LEU A 50 -35.24 7.65 -1.37
CA LEU A 50 -34.23 6.73 -0.81
C LEU A 50 -33.46 5.98 -1.91
N ALA A 51 -34.15 5.52 -2.95
CA ALA A 51 -33.51 4.86 -4.08
C ALA A 51 -32.55 5.80 -4.84
N LEU A 52 -32.97 7.06 -5.06
CA LEU A 52 -32.13 8.09 -5.65
C LEU A 52 -30.88 8.33 -4.82
N PHE A 53 -31.04 8.55 -3.51
CA PHE A 53 -29.92 8.81 -2.60
C PHE A 53 -28.98 7.60 -2.47
N GLY A 54 -29.52 6.39 -2.44
CA GLY A 54 -28.74 5.15 -2.40
C GLY A 54 -27.88 4.97 -3.66
N ARG A 55 -28.40 5.34 -4.83
CA ARG A 55 -27.63 5.34 -6.09
C ARG A 55 -26.48 6.34 -6.03
N GLU A 56 -26.77 7.58 -5.62
CA GLU A 56 -25.73 8.62 -5.50
C GLU A 56 -24.65 8.21 -4.51
N ILE A 57 -25.00 7.74 -3.29
CA ILE A 57 -24.02 7.28 -2.30
C ILE A 57 -23.15 6.14 -2.83
N ARG A 58 -23.73 5.20 -3.60
CA ARG A 58 -22.99 4.06 -4.13
C ARG A 58 -21.95 4.49 -5.16
N ASP A 59 -22.29 5.44 -6.02
CA ASP A 59 -21.47 5.82 -7.17
C ASP A 59 -20.48 6.97 -6.79
N TRP A 60 -20.81 7.74 -5.75
CA TRP A 60 -20.07 8.91 -5.27
C TRP A 60 -18.59 8.69 -4.88
N PRO A 61 -18.20 7.60 -4.20
CA PRO A 61 -16.79 7.37 -3.88
C PRO A 61 -15.92 7.24 -5.14
N GLY A 62 -16.47 6.59 -6.18
CA GLY A 62 -15.79 6.39 -7.45
C GLY A 62 -15.58 7.71 -8.19
N SER A 63 -16.62 8.54 -8.30
CA SER A 63 -16.53 9.83 -8.97
C SER A 63 -15.60 10.81 -8.25
N ILE A 64 -15.61 10.86 -6.91
CA ILE A 64 -14.65 11.67 -6.14
C ILE A 64 -13.21 11.22 -6.40
N LEU A 65 -12.95 9.91 -6.33
CA LEU A 65 -11.62 9.37 -6.57
C LEU A 65 -11.15 9.68 -7.99
N GLN A 66 -12.03 9.56 -8.98
CA GLN A 66 -11.75 9.86 -10.37
C GLN A 66 -11.45 11.34 -10.59
N GLU A 67 -12.21 12.26 -10.00
CA GLU A 67 -11.99 13.71 -10.16
C GLU A 67 -10.74 14.21 -9.43
N HIS A 68 -10.46 13.68 -8.24
CA HIS A 68 -9.16 13.92 -7.59
C HIS A 68 -8.03 13.35 -8.44
N TRP A 69 -8.21 12.18 -9.05
CA TRP A 69 -7.23 11.60 -9.95
C TRP A 69 -6.96 12.47 -11.18
N PHE A 70 -8.00 13.00 -11.84
CA PHE A 70 -7.85 13.90 -12.98
C PHE A 70 -7.17 15.22 -12.59
N THR A 71 -7.57 15.82 -11.46
CA THR A 71 -6.93 17.05 -10.97
C THR A 71 -5.45 16.84 -10.67
N LEU A 72 -5.09 15.69 -10.10
CA LEU A 72 -3.69 15.31 -9.87
C LEU A 72 -2.94 15.12 -11.20
N THR A 73 -3.58 14.50 -12.19
CA THR A 73 -2.98 14.24 -13.51
C THR A 73 -2.77 15.53 -14.32
N GLU A 74 -3.74 16.45 -14.32
CA GLU A 74 -3.65 17.75 -15.00
C GLU A 74 -2.56 18.63 -14.37
N LYS A 75 -2.41 18.56 -13.03
CA LYS A 75 -1.32 19.23 -12.31
C LYS A 75 0.05 18.61 -12.61
N ASP A 76 0.12 17.27 -12.75
CA ASP A 76 1.33 16.56 -13.19
C ASP A 76 1.72 16.89 -14.64
N LEU A 77 0.75 17.16 -15.52
CA LEU A 77 1.00 17.53 -16.93
C LEU A 77 1.46 18.99 -17.10
N SER A 78 0.92 19.90 -16.29
CA SER A 78 1.26 21.34 -16.35
C SER A 78 2.54 21.68 -15.58
N MET A 79 2.92 20.87 -14.59
CA MET A 79 4.24 20.93 -13.99
C MET A 79 5.13 19.97 -14.73
N THR A 80 5.82 20.44 -15.77
CA THR A 80 7.03 19.80 -16.29
C THR A 80 7.89 19.39 -15.10
N ILE A 81 7.83 18.10 -14.75
CA ILE A 81 8.43 17.56 -13.55
C ILE A 81 9.93 17.75 -13.73
N ILE A 82 10.49 18.77 -13.08
CA ILE A 82 11.95 18.88 -12.93
C ILE A 82 12.33 17.71 -12.03
N TYR A 83 12.59 16.56 -12.65
CA TYR A 83 13.09 15.36 -11.98
C TYR A 83 14.43 15.72 -11.37
N LYS A 84 14.43 16.12 -10.10
CA LYS A 84 15.66 16.36 -9.36
C LYS A 84 16.37 15.03 -9.24
N LYS A 85 17.49 14.88 -9.93
CA LYS A 85 18.32 13.68 -9.87
C LYS A 85 18.59 13.34 -8.39
N PRO A 86 18.30 12.09 -7.95
CA PRO A 86 18.54 11.70 -6.57
C PRO A 86 20.03 11.81 -6.25
N ASN A 87 20.34 12.36 -5.08
CA ASN A 87 21.68 12.30 -4.55
C ASN A 87 21.98 10.88 -4.03
N TRP A 88 23.26 10.56 -3.81
CA TRP A 88 23.66 9.27 -3.25
C TRP A 88 22.98 8.95 -1.90
N PHE A 89 22.70 9.98 -1.10
CA PHE A 89 21.99 9.87 0.17
C PHE A 89 20.57 9.29 0.06
N PHE A 90 19.93 9.39 -1.10
CA PHE A 90 18.63 8.75 -1.32
C PHE A 90 18.75 7.22 -1.25
N TYR A 91 19.74 6.63 -1.92
CA TYR A 91 19.92 5.17 -2.00
C TYR A 91 20.35 4.58 -0.65
N SER A 92 21.27 5.25 0.06
CA SER A 92 21.66 4.85 1.40
C SER A 92 20.53 5.05 2.40
N GLY A 93 19.81 6.17 2.31
CA GLY A 93 18.60 6.43 3.11
C GLY A 93 17.52 5.36 2.89
N TRP A 94 17.28 4.97 1.63
CA TRP A 94 16.34 3.91 1.27
C TRP A 94 16.67 2.59 1.94
N MET A 95 17.95 2.20 1.88
CA MET A 95 18.45 0.99 2.52
C MET A 95 18.28 1.06 4.04
N VAL A 96 18.74 2.14 4.68
CA VAL A 96 18.65 2.32 6.14
C VAL A 96 17.19 2.30 6.60
N PHE A 97 16.29 3.00 5.91
CA PHE A 97 14.87 3.06 6.29
C PHE A 97 14.17 1.71 6.11
N SER A 98 14.50 0.96 5.06
CA SER A 98 13.97 -0.38 4.84
C SER A 98 14.44 -1.36 5.91
N VAL A 99 15.71 -1.26 6.33
CA VAL A 99 16.27 -2.07 7.44
C VAL A 99 15.64 -1.67 8.78
N LEU A 100 15.50 -0.38 9.06
CA LEU A 100 14.91 0.14 10.31
C LEU A 100 13.42 -0.21 10.48
N ALA A 101 12.70 -0.49 9.40
CA ALA A 101 11.30 -0.90 9.47
C ALA A 101 11.11 -2.16 10.34
N PHE A 102 12.05 -3.10 10.30
CA PHE A 102 11.99 -4.35 11.08
C PHE A 102 12.10 -4.14 12.60
N PRO A 103 13.17 -3.53 13.15
CA PRO A 103 13.25 -3.28 14.58
C PRO A 103 12.13 -2.34 15.04
N LEU A 104 11.72 -1.35 14.25
CA LEU A 104 10.60 -0.48 14.61
C LEU A 104 9.28 -1.26 14.70
N ALA A 105 9.01 -2.16 13.76
CA ALA A 105 7.84 -3.04 13.82
C ALA A 105 7.89 -3.96 15.04
N TRP A 106 9.08 -4.48 15.36
CA TRP A 106 9.31 -5.34 16.51
C TRP A 106 9.05 -4.63 17.85
N PHE A 107 9.59 -3.43 18.03
CA PHE A 107 9.31 -2.60 19.21
C PHE A 107 7.83 -2.21 19.29
N SER A 108 7.21 -1.87 18.16
CA SER A 108 5.79 -1.53 18.13
C SER A 108 4.90 -2.73 18.48
N TYR A 109 5.26 -3.92 17.98
CA TYR A 109 4.62 -5.17 18.35
C TYR A 109 4.68 -5.39 19.87
N PHE A 110 5.85 -5.26 20.48
CA PHE A 110 6.01 -5.41 21.93
C PHE A 110 5.19 -4.38 22.73
N GLY A 111 5.14 -3.14 22.26
CA GLY A 111 4.28 -2.11 22.86
C GLY A 111 2.81 -2.51 22.83
N ILE A 112 2.30 -2.92 21.67
CA ILE A 112 0.90 -3.30 21.49
C ILE A 112 0.57 -4.58 22.27
N ILE A 113 1.39 -5.63 22.18
CA ILE A 113 1.10 -6.90 22.85
C ILE A 113 1.16 -6.73 24.37
N SER A 114 2.07 -5.89 24.90
CA SER A 114 2.11 -5.59 26.34
C SER A 114 0.84 -4.90 26.84
N LEU A 115 0.20 -4.10 25.98
CA LEU A 115 -1.10 -3.50 26.29
C LEU A 115 -2.18 -4.58 26.25
N VAL A 116 -2.23 -5.39 25.18
CA VAL A 116 -3.23 -6.45 25.01
C VAL A 116 -3.17 -7.47 26.15
N THR A 117 -1.98 -7.93 26.55
CA THR A 117 -1.81 -8.91 27.63
C THR A 117 -2.22 -8.35 28.99
N ARG A 118 -2.14 -7.04 29.23
CA ARG A 118 -2.69 -6.41 30.44
C ARG A 118 -4.22 -6.50 30.51
N TRP A 119 -4.90 -6.46 29.37
CA TRP A 119 -6.37 -6.50 29.30
C TRP A 119 -6.93 -7.91 29.19
N VAL A 120 -6.31 -8.76 28.36
CA VAL A 120 -6.80 -10.10 28.02
C VAL A 120 -6.17 -11.18 28.90
N GLY A 121 -4.98 -10.93 29.43
CA GLY A 121 -4.15 -11.92 30.12
C GLY A 121 -3.11 -12.57 29.20
N SER A 122 -2.20 -13.34 29.80
CA SER A 122 -1.09 -14.03 29.10
C SER A 122 -1.54 -15.23 28.27
N ARG A 123 -2.74 -15.76 28.55
CA ARG A 123 -3.34 -16.87 27.83
C ARG A 123 -4.76 -16.53 27.41
N MET A 124 -5.10 -16.87 26.17
CA MET A 124 -6.44 -16.74 25.61
C MET A 124 -7.00 -18.11 25.22
N GLN A 125 -8.33 -18.25 25.25
CA GLN A 125 -9.01 -19.46 24.77
C GLN A 125 -9.39 -19.26 23.30
N VAL A 126 -8.89 -20.12 22.41
CA VAL A 126 -9.25 -20.15 20.99
C VAL A 126 -9.89 -21.49 20.71
N GLY A 127 -11.23 -21.51 20.62
CA GLY A 127 -12.00 -22.75 20.68
C GLY A 127 -11.84 -23.43 22.05
N ASN A 128 -11.50 -24.71 22.07
CA ASN A 128 -11.32 -25.50 23.30
C ASN A 128 -9.86 -25.62 23.74
N ARG A 129 -8.96 -24.73 23.28
CA ARG A 129 -7.53 -24.78 23.62
C ARG A 129 -7.06 -23.43 24.17
N SER A 130 -6.27 -23.50 25.24
CA SER A 130 -5.56 -22.34 25.79
C SER A 130 -4.27 -22.14 25.01
N VAL A 131 -4.10 -20.96 24.43
CA VAL A 131 -2.90 -20.56 23.69
C VAL A 131 -2.25 -19.34 24.34
N ILE A 132 -0.93 -19.21 24.17
CA ILE A 132 -0.19 -18.03 24.62
C ILE A 132 -0.62 -16.85 23.75
N THR A 133 -1.09 -15.78 24.39
CA THR A 133 -1.64 -14.60 23.70
C THR A 133 -0.61 -13.97 22.75
N GLU A 134 0.66 -13.93 23.18
CA GLU A 134 1.77 -13.37 22.41
C GLU A 134 2.02 -14.15 21.11
N ASP A 135 2.22 -15.47 21.22
CA ASP A 135 2.48 -16.34 20.06
C ASP A 135 1.33 -16.30 19.05
N TYR A 136 0.09 -16.34 19.55
CA TYR A 136 -1.09 -16.32 18.70
C TYR A 136 -1.25 -15.00 17.95
N LEU A 137 -0.98 -13.86 18.62
CA LEU A 137 -1.18 -12.53 18.03
C LEU A 137 0.05 -11.99 17.29
N PHE A 138 1.21 -12.64 17.40
CA PHE A 138 2.45 -12.19 16.77
C PHE A 138 2.26 -11.88 15.29
N GLU A 139 1.80 -12.85 14.50
CA GLU A 139 1.66 -12.69 13.05
C GLU A 139 0.62 -11.61 12.69
N TYR A 140 -0.49 -11.54 13.43
CA TYR A 140 -1.59 -10.61 13.17
C TYR A 140 -1.26 -9.16 13.53
N ILE A 141 -0.30 -8.92 14.42
CA ILE A 141 0.12 -7.57 14.81
C ILE A 141 1.42 -7.18 14.11
N PHE A 142 2.43 -8.06 14.12
CA PHE A 142 3.76 -7.75 13.60
C PHE A 142 3.74 -7.53 12.08
N ILE A 143 3.07 -8.40 11.31
CA ILE A 143 3.08 -8.30 9.84
C ILE A 143 2.43 -7.00 9.34
N PRO A 144 1.21 -6.61 9.80
CA PRO A 144 0.63 -5.32 9.41
C PRO A 144 1.49 -4.12 9.84
N MET A 145 2.08 -4.17 11.04
CA MET A 145 2.97 -3.10 11.50
C MET A 145 4.23 -2.98 10.64
N LEU A 146 4.86 -4.10 10.30
CA LEU A 146 6.01 -4.13 9.40
C LEU A 146 5.65 -3.55 8.03
N CYS A 147 4.51 -3.93 7.49
CA CYS A 147 4.02 -3.44 6.21
C CYS A 147 3.78 -1.92 6.24
N LEU A 148 3.05 -1.42 7.24
CA LEU A 148 2.74 0.00 7.39
C LEU A 148 4.01 0.83 7.58
N LEU A 149 4.90 0.41 8.47
CA LEU A 149 6.16 1.11 8.73
C LEU A 149 7.07 1.11 7.50
N THR A 150 7.20 -0.01 6.81
CA THR A 150 7.97 -0.09 5.55
C THR A 150 7.42 0.88 4.52
N GLY A 151 6.09 0.85 4.29
CA GLY A 151 5.44 1.74 3.34
C GLY A 151 5.60 3.23 3.70
N ILE A 152 5.42 3.59 4.96
CA ILE A 152 5.54 4.97 5.46
C ILE A 152 6.99 5.48 5.32
N LEU A 153 7.97 4.70 5.79
CA LEU A 153 9.38 5.09 5.75
C LEU A 153 9.85 5.25 4.30
N GLN A 154 9.50 4.31 3.41
CA GLN A 154 9.79 4.41 1.99
C GLN A 154 9.10 5.63 1.35
N TYR A 155 7.84 5.89 1.69
CA TYR A 155 7.10 7.06 1.21
C TYR A 155 7.75 8.39 1.62
N ILE A 156 8.25 8.51 2.86
CA ILE A 156 8.93 9.72 3.35
C ILE A 156 10.12 10.10 2.48
N LEU A 157 10.85 9.12 1.96
CA LEU A 157 11.95 9.34 1.01
C LEU A 157 11.44 9.63 -0.40
N LEU A 158 10.47 8.85 -0.89
CA LEU A 158 9.97 8.97 -2.25
C LEU A 158 9.28 10.29 -2.52
N ARG A 159 8.51 10.83 -1.57
CA ARG A 159 7.77 12.09 -1.75
C ARG A 159 8.66 13.29 -2.11
N ARG A 160 9.97 13.21 -1.85
CA ARG A 160 10.94 14.26 -2.20
C ARG A 160 11.38 14.21 -3.67
N TYR A 161 11.28 13.04 -4.32
CA TYR A 161 11.80 12.80 -5.67
C TYR A 161 10.72 12.43 -6.69
N LEU A 162 9.65 11.79 -6.23
CA LEU A 162 8.51 11.37 -7.04
C LEU A 162 7.23 11.95 -6.40
N PRO A 163 6.72 13.09 -6.91
CA PRO A 163 5.51 13.68 -6.39
C PRO A 163 4.32 12.71 -6.55
N HIS A 164 3.30 12.90 -5.71
CA HIS A 164 2.06 12.10 -5.76
C HIS A 164 2.26 10.58 -5.52
N MET A 165 3.33 10.16 -4.84
CA MET A 165 3.57 8.76 -4.41
C MET A 165 2.79 8.36 -3.14
N GLY A 166 1.71 9.07 -2.77
CA GLY A 166 0.90 8.74 -1.58
C GLY A 166 0.33 7.31 -1.60
N TRP A 167 0.06 6.79 -2.81
CA TRP A 167 -0.39 5.41 -3.03
C TRP A 167 0.69 4.35 -2.76
N TRP A 168 1.93 4.73 -2.49
CA TRP A 168 3.03 3.79 -2.22
C TRP A 168 2.77 2.93 -0.98
N ILE A 169 2.18 3.52 0.06
CA ILE A 169 1.84 2.81 1.30
C ILE A 169 0.82 1.72 1.00
N LEU A 170 -0.22 2.05 0.22
CA LEU A 170 -1.25 1.10 -0.19
C LEU A 170 -0.71 0.02 -1.13
N ALA A 171 0.16 0.39 -2.08
CA ALA A 171 0.80 -0.56 -2.98
C ALA A 171 1.68 -1.57 -2.23
N THR A 172 2.39 -1.10 -1.20
CA THR A 172 3.17 -1.96 -0.31
C THR A 172 2.25 -2.86 0.53
N GLY A 173 1.15 -2.31 1.05
CA GLY A 173 0.04 -3.04 1.69
C GLY A 173 -0.50 -4.19 0.87
N LEU A 174 -0.96 -3.88 -0.34
CA LEU A 174 -1.52 -4.85 -1.27
C LEU A 174 -0.48 -5.91 -1.67
N GLY A 175 0.77 -5.52 -1.84
CA GLY A 175 1.87 -6.44 -2.11
C GLY A 175 2.08 -7.48 -1.00
N TRP A 176 2.03 -7.06 0.26
CA TRP A 176 2.08 -7.97 1.41
C TRP A 176 0.84 -8.86 1.52
N LEU A 177 -0.36 -8.32 1.31
CA LEU A 177 -1.59 -9.12 1.29
C LEU A 177 -1.54 -10.20 0.19
N LEU A 178 -1.03 -9.84 -0.99
CA LEU A 178 -0.83 -10.79 -2.08
C LEU A 178 0.20 -11.86 -1.70
N ALA A 179 1.28 -11.49 -1.01
CA ALA A 179 2.28 -12.44 -0.52
C ALA A 179 1.66 -13.45 0.46
N ILE A 180 0.88 -12.98 1.44
CA ILE A 180 0.17 -13.84 2.40
C ILE A 180 -0.80 -14.78 1.70
N ALA A 181 -1.63 -14.25 0.80
CA ALA A 181 -2.57 -15.06 0.03
C ALA A 181 -1.84 -16.14 -0.78
N THR A 182 -0.69 -15.80 -1.37
CA THR A 182 0.12 -16.74 -2.15
C THR A 182 0.74 -17.82 -1.25
N ILE A 183 1.27 -17.46 -0.08
CA ILE A 183 1.77 -18.43 0.91
C ILE A 183 0.66 -19.39 1.33
N ILE A 184 -0.55 -18.88 1.61
CA ILE A 184 -1.70 -19.69 2.01
C ILE A 184 -2.08 -20.66 0.88
N LEU A 185 -2.20 -20.17 -0.36
CA LEU A 185 -2.54 -21.00 -1.52
C LEU A 185 -1.50 -22.09 -1.77
N ILE A 186 -0.21 -21.74 -1.67
CA ILE A 186 0.90 -22.70 -1.78
C ILE A 186 0.84 -23.71 -0.63
N GLY A 187 0.61 -23.25 0.60
CA GLY A 187 0.55 -24.08 1.79
C GLY A 187 -0.62 -25.07 1.76
N PHE A 188 -1.78 -24.67 1.23
CA PHE A 188 -2.92 -25.58 1.04
C PHE A 188 -2.75 -26.50 -0.17
N GLY A 189 -2.16 -26.01 -1.27
CA GLY A 189 -2.05 -26.74 -2.52
C GLY A 189 -0.85 -27.71 -2.60
N LEU A 190 0.21 -27.45 -1.83
CA LEU A 190 1.46 -28.23 -1.84
C LEU A 190 1.79 -28.92 -0.49
N ALA A 191 0.87 -28.95 0.47
CA ALA A 191 1.06 -29.56 1.81
C ALA A 191 1.35 -31.09 1.77
N PRO A 192 1.93 -31.74 2.81
CA PRO A 192 2.67 -31.26 3.98
C PRO A 192 3.93 -32.09 4.33
N ASN A 193 4.48 -32.92 3.42
CA ASN A 193 5.38 -34.01 3.82
C ASN A 193 6.88 -33.80 3.57
N SER A 194 7.31 -32.61 3.16
CA SER A 194 8.75 -32.38 3.00
C SER A 194 9.30 -31.68 4.24
N ASP A 195 10.03 -32.40 5.09
CA ASP A 195 10.98 -31.89 6.10
C ASP A 195 12.13 -31.06 5.47
N SER A 196 11.87 -30.53 4.28
CA SER A 196 12.79 -29.95 3.35
C SER A 196 12.87 -28.48 3.62
N ASN A 197 14.00 -28.04 4.17
CA ASN A 197 14.32 -26.63 4.36
C ASN A 197 14.20 -25.80 3.05
N TRP A 198 14.15 -26.47 1.88
CA TRP A 198 13.90 -25.85 0.57
C TRP A 198 12.57 -25.10 0.48
N GLY A 199 11.57 -25.44 1.30
CA GLY A 199 10.30 -24.71 1.33
C GLY A 199 10.50 -23.21 1.61
N ALA A 200 11.35 -22.87 2.57
CA ALA A 200 11.67 -21.47 2.89
C ALA A 200 12.36 -20.77 1.69
N VAL A 201 13.34 -21.42 1.05
CA VAL A 201 14.08 -20.86 -0.10
C VAL A 201 13.15 -20.50 -1.25
N LEU A 202 12.09 -21.28 -1.48
CA LEU A 202 11.13 -21.02 -2.56
C LEU A 202 10.06 -20.00 -2.16
N ILE A 203 9.65 -19.97 -0.88
CA ILE A 203 8.63 -19.05 -0.38
C ILE A 203 9.11 -17.60 -0.44
N PHE A 204 10.35 -17.30 -0.02
CA PHE A 204 10.82 -15.91 0.03
C PHE A 204 10.85 -15.18 -1.34
N PRO A 205 11.38 -15.77 -2.43
CA PRO A 205 11.28 -15.18 -3.77
C PRO A 205 9.83 -14.89 -4.18
N VAL A 206 8.89 -15.78 -3.85
CA VAL A 206 7.46 -15.61 -4.14
C VAL A 206 6.89 -14.42 -3.37
N VAL A 207 7.23 -14.29 -2.08
CA VAL A 207 6.89 -13.11 -1.27
C VAL A 207 7.44 -11.83 -1.90
N GLY A 208 8.72 -11.85 -2.30
CA GLY A 208 9.35 -10.72 -2.98
C GLY A 208 8.67 -10.36 -4.31
N GLY A 209 8.27 -11.35 -5.09
CA GLY A 209 7.52 -11.16 -6.33
C GLY A 209 6.15 -10.53 -6.10
N ALA A 210 5.40 -11.01 -5.11
CA ALA A 210 4.09 -10.48 -4.75
C ALA A 210 4.17 -9.01 -4.26
N ILE A 211 5.13 -8.70 -3.38
CA ILE A 211 5.38 -7.34 -2.90
C ILE A 211 5.80 -6.44 -4.07
N GLY A 212 6.78 -6.90 -4.86
CA GLY A 212 7.29 -6.18 -6.02
C GLY A 212 6.22 -5.92 -7.07
N LEU A 213 5.29 -6.86 -7.29
CA LEU A 213 4.17 -6.71 -8.21
C LEU A 213 3.20 -5.61 -7.75
N GLY A 214 2.84 -5.59 -6.47
CA GLY A 214 2.00 -4.54 -5.88
C GLY A 214 2.60 -3.14 -6.10
N GLN A 215 3.90 -3.00 -5.85
CA GLN A 215 4.64 -1.75 -6.05
C GLN A 215 4.83 -1.40 -7.55
N TRP A 216 5.04 -2.41 -8.40
CA TRP A 216 5.19 -2.24 -9.85
C TRP A 216 3.97 -1.61 -10.50
N PHE A 217 2.76 -1.97 -10.07
CA PHE A 217 1.51 -1.37 -10.60
C PHE A 217 1.50 0.16 -10.50
N LEU A 218 2.11 0.70 -9.45
CA LEU A 218 2.27 2.14 -9.25
C LEU A 218 3.45 2.69 -10.06
N LEU A 219 4.59 1.98 -10.08
CA LEU A 219 5.81 2.43 -10.78
C LEU A 219 5.68 2.45 -12.31
N ARG A 220 4.98 1.47 -12.90
CA ARG A 220 4.86 1.33 -14.37
C ARG A 220 4.24 2.54 -15.07
N ARG A 221 3.48 3.35 -14.34
CA ARG A 221 2.87 4.59 -14.86
C ARG A 221 3.85 5.75 -14.91
N ARG A 222 4.98 5.66 -14.19
CA ARG A 222 5.89 6.80 -13.95
C ARG A 222 7.32 6.57 -14.38
N LEU A 223 7.77 5.32 -14.41
CA LEU A 223 9.16 4.99 -14.71
C LEU A 223 9.24 4.01 -15.89
N PRO A 224 10.09 4.30 -16.89
CA PRO A 224 10.39 3.31 -17.92
C PRO A 224 11.09 2.11 -17.27
N HIS A 225 10.83 0.91 -17.78
CA HIS A 225 11.42 -0.33 -17.29
C HIS A 225 11.13 -0.64 -15.80
N ALA A 226 10.01 -0.16 -15.26
CA ALA A 226 9.59 -0.48 -13.89
C ALA A 226 9.57 -1.98 -13.56
N ALA A 227 9.50 -2.88 -14.56
CA ALA A 227 9.54 -4.33 -14.36
C ALA A 227 10.83 -4.82 -13.64
N TRP A 228 11.96 -4.10 -13.76
CA TRP A 228 13.18 -4.40 -13.00
C TRP A 228 12.97 -4.34 -11.49
N TRP A 229 11.97 -3.59 -11.03
CA TRP A 229 11.59 -3.53 -9.62
C TRP A 229 11.18 -4.91 -9.09
N ILE A 230 10.36 -5.64 -9.87
CA ILE A 230 9.90 -6.99 -9.49
C ILE A 230 11.10 -7.92 -9.35
N LEU A 231 11.99 -7.91 -10.35
CA LEU A 231 13.18 -8.76 -10.34
C LEU A 231 14.07 -8.47 -9.12
N ALA A 232 14.29 -7.20 -8.81
CA ALA A 232 15.07 -6.80 -7.65
C ALA A 232 14.41 -7.25 -6.33
N SER A 233 13.08 -7.15 -6.21
CA SER A 233 12.35 -7.67 -5.05
C SER A 233 12.47 -9.19 -4.93
N VAL A 234 12.30 -9.93 -6.01
CA VAL A 234 12.45 -11.40 -6.04
C VAL A 234 13.86 -11.81 -5.62
N LEU A 235 14.90 -11.19 -6.20
CA LEU A 235 16.29 -11.50 -5.88
C LEU A 235 16.64 -11.14 -4.42
N GLY A 236 16.20 -9.96 -3.97
CA GLY A 236 16.44 -9.50 -2.60
C GLY A 236 15.85 -10.46 -1.57
N TRP A 237 14.57 -10.81 -1.72
CA TRP A 237 13.95 -11.79 -0.82
C TRP A 237 14.47 -13.21 -1.02
N GLY A 238 14.80 -13.62 -2.24
CA GLY A 238 15.41 -14.93 -2.49
C GLY A 238 16.74 -15.12 -1.76
N LEU A 239 17.59 -14.08 -1.73
CA LEU A 239 18.82 -14.08 -0.94
C LEU A 239 18.54 -14.19 0.57
N THR A 240 17.49 -13.55 1.08
CA THR A 240 17.03 -13.75 2.46
C THR A 240 16.67 -15.22 2.73
N GLY A 241 15.96 -15.88 1.81
CA GLY A 241 15.63 -17.30 1.94
C GLY A 241 16.86 -18.20 1.99
N LEU A 242 17.88 -17.91 1.17
CA LEU A 242 19.15 -18.63 1.20
C LEU A 242 19.94 -18.38 2.51
N GLY A 243 19.94 -17.15 3.02
CA GLY A 243 20.54 -16.83 4.32
C GLY A 243 19.80 -17.48 5.50
N GLY A 244 18.48 -17.63 5.36
CA GLY A 244 17.61 -18.33 6.32
C GLY A 244 18.01 -19.79 6.56
N LEU A 245 18.44 -20.48 5.50
CA LEU A 245 18.91 -21.87 5.57
C LEU A 245 20.15 -22.04 6.44
N THR A 246 21.06 -21.07 6.42
CA THR A 246 22.41 -21.22 6.96
C THR A 246 22.60 -20.55 8.31
N ALA A 247 21.83 -19.50 8.62
CA ALA A 247 22.16 -18.59 9.71
C ALA A 247 21.17 -18.53 10.88
N VAL A 248 19.90 -18.92 10.72
CA VAL A 248 18.85 -18.52 11.68
C VAL A 248 18.85 -19.35 12.96
N ARG A 249 19.35 -20.59 12.97
CA ARG A 249 19.21 -21.45 14.16
C ARG A 249 20.13 -21.08 15.34
N ASN A 250 21.26 -20.39 15.11
CA ASN A 250 22.29 -20.16 16.15
C ASN A 250 22.79 -18.70 16.25
N THR A 251 22.15 -17.74 15.58
CA THR A 251 22.61 -16.35 15.60
C THR A 251 21.74 -15.48 16.49
N SER A 252 22.30 -14.37 16.99
CA SER A 252 21.55 -13.40 17.80
C SER A 252 20.41 -12.79 17.00
N LEU A 253 19.34 -12.35 17.69
CA LEU A 253 18.18 -11.71 17.07
C LEU A 253 18.57 -10.56 16.12
N LEU A 254 19.55 -9.73 16.52
CA LEU A 254 20.04 -8.63 15.69
C LEU A 254 20.58 -9.13 14.35
N VAL A 255 21.38 -10.20 14.36
CA VAL A 255 21.94 -10.80 13.14
C VAL A 255 20.83 -11.37 12.27
N GLN A 256 19.83 -12.04 12.86
CA GLN A 256 18.67 -12.54 12.11
C GLN A 256 17.90 -11.40 11.42
N LEU A 257 17.63 -10.30 12.14
CA LEU A 257 16.96 -9.13 11.57
C LEU A 257 17.76 -8.52 10.41
N LEU A 258 19.09 -8.46 10.53
CA LEU A 258 19.96 -7.97 9.45
C LEU A 258 19.95 -8.92 8.24
N ILE A 259 20.05 -10.22 8.46
CA ILE A 259 20.01 -11.23 7.37
C ILE A 259 18.67 -11.17 6.64
N ILE A 260 17.57 -10.96 7.36
CA ILE A 260 16.24 -10.88 6.77
C ILE A 260 16.04 -9.58 5.97
N SER A 261 16.45 -8.45 6.53
CA SER A 261 16.09 -7.12 6.02
C SER A 261 17.09 -6.53 5.02
N LEU A 262 18.38 -6.85 5.14
CA LEU A 262 19.43 -6.21 4.37
C LEU A 262 19.40 -6.60 2.88
N PRO A 263 19.24 -7.88 2.49
CA PRO A 263 19.21 -8.26 1.08
C PRO A 263 18.12 -7.57 0.25
N PRO A 264 16.83 -7.54 0.65
CA PRO A 264 15.81 -6.81 -0.10
C PRO A 264 16.03 -5.29 -0.08
N ALA A 265 16.58 -4.73 1.01
CA ALA A 265 16.90 -3.31 1.09
C ALA A 265 18.00 -2.91 0.09
N ILE A 266 19.06 -3.70 -0.03
CA ILE A 266 20.13 -3.49 -1.02
C ILE A 266 19.60 -3.63 -2.43
N ALA A 267 18.90 -4.74 -2.72
CA ALA A 267 18.42 -5.02 -4.07
C ALA A 267 17.47 -3.93 -4.60
N THR A 268 16.52 -3.48 -3.77
CA THR A 268 15.59 -2.41 -4.14
C THR A 268 16.26 -1.03 -4.21
N SER A 269 17.31 -0.79 -3.41
CA SER A 269 18.12 0.44 -3.53
C SER A 269 18.88 0.50 -4.86
N VAL A 270 19.48 -0.62 -5.29
CA VAL A 270 20.13 -0.76 -6.60
C VAL A 270 19.12 -0.60 -7.73
N ALA A 271 17.93 -1.18 -7.59
CA ALA A 271 16.84 -0.99 -8.56
C ALA A 271 16.47 0.49 -8.70
N TRP A 272 16.37 1.22 -7.59
CA TRP A 272 16.13 2.66 -7.63
C TRP A 272 17.24 3.41 -8.37
N TRP A 273 18.51 3.06 -8.11
CA TRP A 273 19.64 3.68 -8.79
C TRP A 273 19.57 3.47 -10.30
N TYR A 274 19.22 2.26 -10.73
CA TYR A 274 19.05 1.95 -12.15
C TYR A 274 17.85 2.68 -12.76
N LEU A 275 16.69 2.65 -12.10
CA LEU A 275 15.44 3.24 -12.62
C LEU A 275 15.50 4.76 -12.72
N LEU A 276 16.11 5.44 -11.73
CA LEU A 276 16.18 6.91 -11.68
C LEU A 276 17.33 7.50 -12.51
N LYS A 277 18.26 6.67 -12.98
CA LYS A 277 19.32 7.10 -13.90
C LYS A 277 18.80 7.31 -15.33
N GLN A 278 17.68 6.70 -15.68
CA GLN A 278 17.15 6.75 -17.04
C GLN A 278 16.42 8.07 -17.31
N PRO A 279 16.64 8.73 -18.46
CA PRO A 279 15.92 9.95 -18.81
C PRO A 279 14.41 9.67 -18.96
N PRO A 280 13.54 10.64 -18.59
CA PRO A 280 12.09 10.53 -18.75
C PRO A 280 11.70 10.19 -20.19
N LYS A 281 10.59 9.48 -20.35
CA LYS A 281 10.12 9.05 -21.68
C LYS A 281 9.85 10.24 -22.63
N SER A 282 9.36 11.37 -22.09
CA SER A 282 9.11 12.61 -22.84
C SER A 282 10.37 13.17 -23.51
N ASP A 283 11.52 13.02 -22.87
CA ASP A 283 12.78 13.54 -23.39
C ASP A 283 13.37 12.62 -24.45
N ARG A 284 13.02 11.33 -24.46
CA ARG A 284 13.46 10.39 -25.51
C ARG A 284 12.71 10.63 -26.82
N GLU A 285 11.40 10.86 -26.73
CA GLU A 285 10.55 11.18 -27.88
C GLU A 285 10.98 12.51 -28.54
N SER A 286 11.48 13.48 -27.77
CA SER A 286 12.05 14.73 -28.32
C SER A 286 13.49 14.58 -28.84
N LEU A 287 14.24 13.60 -28.35
CA LEU A 287 15.61 13.30 -28.80
C LEU A 287 15.69 12.31 -29.97
N GLY A 288 14.56 11.78 -30.45
CA GLY A 288 14.52 10.84 -31.58
C GLY A 288 15.14 9.48 -31.30
N VAL A 289 15.17 9.04 -30.03
CA VAL A 289 15.73 7.76 -29.58
C VAL A 289 14.65 6.82 -29.05
#